data_AF-A0A8H4Q9S7-F1
#
_entry.id   AF-A0A8H4Q9S7-F1
#
_cell.length_a   1.000
_cell.length_b   1.000
_cell.length_c   1.000
_cell.angle_alpha   90.00
_cell.angle_beta   90.00
_cell.angle_gamma   90.00
#
_symmetry.space_group_name_H-M   'P 1'
#
loop_
_entity.id
_entity.type
_entity.pdbx_description
1 polymer ?
#
loop_
_entity_poly.entity_id
_entity_poly.type
_entity_poly.pdbx_seq_one_letter_code
_entity_poly.pdbx_strand_id
1 'polypeptide(L)'
;MRGHGTYIPPKTNDITSSLAGTLTKTNRLLSVQPLRARYAPEIGDLVVGRILQVQPKRWRVDVAASQLALLHMSAINLPGGILRKRTETDMLQIRSFFAEGDLVVAEVQQLHGDGVAALHTRSLRYGKLRNGVFVAVSGARGNAVVRSKRQLWTVDDPAHGAAPIEITLGVNGYVWICKLAERLEPADGVRPDDAVSSNHYSSQNDAIDVATMREIARFRSVILALAEHDQRIDEDTVTKAYHEAVDMGAETPDDDLYFGGDRGRRLVAAVSGS
;
A
#
# COMPACT_ATOMS: atom_id res chain seq x y z
N MET A 1 -3.31 22.55 -25.09
CA MET A 1 -3.77 22.75 -23.70
C MET A 1 -2.61 22.45 -22.76
N ARG A 2 -2.45 23.25 -21.70
CA ARG A 2 -1.38 23.05 -20.70
C ARG A 2 -1.81 22.00 -19.69
N GLY A 3 -0.88 21.14 -19.31
CA GLY A 3 -1.03 20.18 -18.22
C GLY A 3 -0.07 20.50 -17.08
N HIS A 4 0.05 19.55 -16.14
CA HIS A 4 0.98 19.64 -15.02
C HIS A 4 2.44 19.79 -15.50
N GLY A 5 3.24 20.54 -14.74
CA GLY A 5 4.65 20.77 -15.07
C GLY A 5 4.90 21.78 -16.19
N THR A 6 3.87 22.52 -16.63
CA THR A 6 3.99 23.56 -17.67
C THR A 6 3.34 24.87 -17.25
N TYR A 7 3.90 25.98 -17.68
CA TYR A 7 3.35 27.32 -17.47
C TYR A 7 3.61 28.22 -18.69
N ILE A 8 2.89 29.34 -18.78
CA ILE A 8 3.09 30.35 -19.82
C ILE A 8 3.61 31.61 -19.11
N PRO A 9 4.85 32.04 -19.37
CA PRO A 9 5.36 33.28 -18.83
C PRO A 9 4.50 34.48 -19.28
N PRO A 10 4.29 35.51 -18.44
CA PRO A 10 3.36 36.62 -18.75
C PRO A 10 3.67 37.42 -20.03
N LYS A 11 4.89 37.31 -20.54
CA LYS A 11 5.39 38.10 -21.68
C LYS A 11 5.51 37.31 -22.98
N THR A 12 5.16 36.02 -22.97
CA THR A 12 5.35 35.10 -24.10
C THR A 12 4.11 34.26 -24.30
N ASN A 13 3.89 33.79 -25.53
CA ASN A 13 2.84 32.79 -25.81
C ASN A 13 3.38 31.35 -25.78
N ASP A 14 4.65 31.17 -25.43
CA ASP A 14 5.33 29.89 -25.43
C ASP A 14 5.06 29.12 -24.14
N ILE A 15 4.82 27.81 -24.28
CA ILE A 15 4.65 26.91 -23.14
C ILE A 15 6.03 26.51 -22.64
N THR A 16 6.35 26.90 -21.40
CA THR A 16 7.63 26.61 -20.74
C THR A 16 7.45 25.51 -19.70
N SER A 17 8.45 24.64 -19.56
CA SER A 17 8.46 23.64 -18.48
C SER A 17 8.75 24.29 -17.14
N SER A 18 8.00 23.92 -16.09
CA SER A 18 8.33 24.27 -14.70
C SER A 18 9.13 23.18 -13.97
N LEU A 19 9.31 22.00 -14.58
CA LEU A 19 9.93 20.83 -13.94
C LEU A 19 11.06 20.26 -14.80
N ALA A 20 12.03 19.62 -14.15
CA ALA A 20 13.00 18.77 -14.83
C ALA A 20 12.39 17.38 -15.04
N GLY A 21 12.21 16.98 -16.30
CA GLY A 21 11.43 15.79 -16.62
C GLY A 21 11.27 15.53 -18.11
N THR A 22 10.51 14.49 -18.43
CA THR A 22 10.19 14.12 -19.82
C THR A 22 8.85 14.72 -20.24
N LEU A 23 8.78 15.19 -21.48
CA LEU A 23 7.53 15.70 -22.05
C LEU A 23 6.58 14.54 -22.37
N THR A 24 5.39 14.59 -21.79
CA THR A 24 4.30 13.65 -22.06
C THR A 24 3.21 14.38 -22.83
N LYS A 25 2.92 13.89 -24.05
CA LYS A 25 1.86 14.45 -24.90
C LYS A 25 0.69 13.47 -24.97
N THR A 26 -0.40 13.83 -24.30
CA THR A 26 -1.66 13.07 -24.37
C THR A 26 -2.65 13.86 -25.22
N ASN A 27 -2.81 13.45 -26.48
CA ASN A 27 -3.60 14.20 -27.47
C ASN A 27 -3.11 15.64 -27.65
N ARG A 28 -3.91 16.62 -27.17
CA ARG A 28 -3.61 18.06 -27.22
C ARG A 28 -3.12 18.62 -25.87
N LEU A 29 -2.95 17.76 -24.86
CA LEU A 29 -2.44 18.12 -23.54
C LEU A 29 -0.93 17.89 -23.50
N LEU A 30 -0.18 18.95 -23.17
CA LEU A 30 1.26 18.88 -22.93
C LEU A 30 1.49 18.92 -21.42
N SER A 31 2.10 17.88 -20.86
CA SER A 31 2.53 17.82 -19.47
C SER A 31 3.99 17.40 -19.37
N VAL A 32 4.66 17.78 -18.29
CA VAL A 32 6.03 17.35 -18.01
C VAL A 32 6.00 16.40 -16.83
N GLN A 33 6.41 15.16 -17.05
CA GLN A 33 6.56 14.17 -16.00
C GLN A 33 7.90 14.39 -15.29
N PRO A 34 7.91 14.77 -14.01
CA PRO A 34 9.14 15.03 -13.28
C PRO A 34 9.98 13.77 -13.13
N LEU A 35 11.31 13.94 -13.04
CA LEU A 35 12.23 12.85 -12.75
C LEU A 35 12.01 12.23 -11.37
N ARG A 36 11.50 13.01 -10.40
CA ARG A 36 11.12 12.53 -9.07
C ARG A 36 9.93 13.31 -8.57
N ALA A 37 8.91 12.62 -8.08
CA ALA A 37 7.75 13.22 -7.47
C ALA A 37 7.33 12.42 -6.23
N ARG A 38 6.62 13.11 -5.32
CA ARG A 38 5.82 12.45 -4.29
C ARG A 38 4.58 11.85 -4.93
N TYR A 39 3.98 10.91 -4.24
CA TYR A 39 2.69 10.35 -4.63
C TYR A 39 1.64 11.46 -4.80
N ALA A 40 1.02 11.52 -5.97
CA ALA A 40 -0.12 12.36 -6.25
C ALA A 40 -1.38 11.49 -6.16
N PRO A 41 -2.25 11.68 -5.16
CA PRO A 41 -3.38 10.81 -4.94
C PRO A 41 -4.41 10.94 -6.06
N GLU A 42 -4.88 9.82 -6.59
CA GLU A 42 -6.03 9.77 -7.50
C GLU A 42 -7.23 9.08 -6.86
N ILE A 43 -8.42 9.39 -7.33
CA ILE A 43 -9.66 8.78 -6.83
C ILE A 43 -9.66 7.28 -7.17
N GLY A 44 -9.98 6.46 -6.17
CA GLY A 44 -10.00 5.00 -6.27
C GLY A 44 -8.62 4.34 -6.15
N ASP A 45 -7.58 5.07 -5.77
CA ASP A 45 -6.30 4.47 -5.46
C ASP A 45 -6.36 3.75 -4.10
N LEU A 46 -5.87 2.51 -4.08
CA LEU A 46 -5.63 1.77 -2.84
C LEU A 46 -4.29 2.22 -2.26
N VAL A 47 -4.30 2.65 -1.01
CA VAL A 47 -3.12 3.16 -0.31
C VAL A 47 -2.98 2.50 1.05
N VAL A 48 -1.73 2.27 1.44
CA VAL A 48 -1.38 1.99 2.83
C VAL A 48 -0.95 3.30 3.46
N GLY A 49 -1.38 3.58 4.68
CA GLY A 49 -1.05 4.81 5.37
C GLY A 49 -0.76 4.60 6.85
N ARG A 50 -0.06 5.57 7.46
CA ARG A 50 0.22 5.59 8.90
C ARG A 50 -0.56 6.70 9.58
N ILE A 51 -1.24 6.39 10.67
CA ILE A 51 -1.95 7.38 11.49
C ILE A 51 -0.91 8.25 12.19
N LEU A 52 -0.89 9.55 11.90
CA LEU A 52 0.02 10.50 12.56
C LEU A 52 -0.64 11.23 13.72
N GLN A 53 -1.89 11.64 13.54
CA GLN A 53 -2.60 12.44 14.54
C GLN A 53 -4.07 12.04 14.60
N VAL A 54 -4.59 11.94 15.81
CA VAL A 54 -6.01 11.75 16.08
C VAL A 54 -6.64 13.12 16.39
N GLN A 55 -7.70 13.49 15.68
CA GLN A 55 -8.45 14.73 15.89
C GLN A 55 -9.92 14.41 16.19
N PRO A 56 -10.72 15.37 16.69
CA PRO A 56 -12.16 15.17 16.82
C PRO A 56 -12.77 14.77 15.47
N LYS A 57 -13.41 13.59 15.42
CA LYS A 57 -14.13 13.03 14.25
C LYS A 57 -13.26 12.62 13.05
N ARG A 58 -11.92 12.72 13.10
CA ARG A 58 -11.04 12.39 11.96
C ARG A 58 -9.62 12.03 12.38
N TRP A 59 -8.94 11.29 11.52
CA TRP A 59 -7.50 11.01 11.62
C TRP A 59 -6.76 11.69 10.48
N ARG A 60 -5.54 12.14 10.77
CA ARG A 60 -4.56 12.52 9.75
C ARG A 60 -3.66 11.33 9.46
N VAL A 61 -3.61 10.95 8.19
CA VAL A 61 -2.90 9.76 7.71
C VAL A 61 -1.76 10.21 6.80
N ASP A 62 -0.55 9.72 7.08
CA ASP A 62 0.56 9.82 6.14
C ASP A 62 0.41 8.76 5.06
N VAL A 63 0.35 9.20 3.81
CA VAL A 63 0.27 8.37 2.61
C VAL A 63 1.40 8.69 1.63
N ALA A 64 2.51 9.28 2.08
CA ALA A 64 3.62 9.73 1.24
C ALA A 64 3.26 10.79 0.17
N ALA A 65 2.08 11.38 0.25
CA ALA A 65 1.68 12.51 -0.59
C ALA A 65 2.32 13.82 -0.11
N SER A 66 2.07 14.92 -0.85
CA SER A 66 2.51 16.27 -0.45
C SER A 66 1.83 16.78 0.82
N GLN A 67 0.62 16.30 1.10
CA GLN A 67 -0.21 16.67 2.24
C GLN A 67 -0.74 15.41 2.95
N LEU A 68 -1.02 15.55 4.24
CA LEU A 68 -1.62 14.46 5.02
C LEU A 68 -3.06 14.22 4.59
N ALA A 69 -3.40 12.96 4.34
CA ALA A 69 -4.74 12.56 4.00
C ALA A 69 -5.66 12.58 5.23
N LEU A 70 -6.95 12.72 4.98
CA LEU A 70 -7.97 12.76 6.02
C LEU A 70 -8.81 11.48 6.00
N LEU A 71 -8.79 10.73 7.08
CA LEU A 71 -9.73 9.63 7.29
C LEU A 71 -10.82 10.12 8.24
N HIS A 72 -12.05 10.24 7.75
CA HIS A 72 -13.17 10.63 8.59
C HIS A 72 -13.70 9.42 9.37
N MET A 73 -14.13 9.66 10.60
CA MET A 73 -14.85 8.64 11.38
C MET A 73 -16.14 8.17 10.69
N SER A 74 -16.74 9.03 9.85
CA SER A 74 -17.88 8.66 9.04
C SER A 74 -17.55 7.74 7.84
N ALA A 75 -16.27 7.52 7.56
CA ALA A 75 -15.76 6.76 6.44
C ALA A 75 -15.18 5.39 6.84
N ILE A 76 -15.24 5.05 8.14
CA ILE A 76 -14.84 3.74 8.68
C ILE A 76 -16.05 2.86 9.02
N ASN A 77 -15.80 1.55 9.12
CA ASN A 77 -16.78 0.54 9.52
C ASN A 77 -16.77 0.37 11.04
N LEU A 78 -17.81 0.81 11.73
CA LEU A 78 -17.87 0.65 13.19
C LEU A 78 -18.16 -0.81 13.59
N PRO A 79 -17.62 -1.29 14.73
CA PRO A 79 -18.03 -2.56 15.33
C PRO A 79 -19.54 -2.64 15.54
N GLY A 80 -20.18 -3.67 14.99
CA GLY A 80 -21.63 -3.85 14.98
C GLY A 80 -22.32 -3.54 13.63
N GLY A 81 -21.53 -3.45 12.55
CA GLY A 81 -22.02 -3.39 11.17
C GLY A 81 -22.55 -2.04 10.69
N ILE A 82 -22.98 -2.00 9.42
CA ILE A 82 -23.38 -0.78 8.68
C ILE A 82 -24.62 -0.10 9.31
N LEU A 83 -25.47 -0.87 10.00
CA LEU A 83 -26.74 -0.39 10.56
C LEU A 83 -26.60 0.30 11.94
N ARG A 84 -25.42 0.26 12.57
CA ARG A 84 -25.19 0.89 13.88
C ARG A 84 -25.22 2.42 13.74
N LYS A 85 -26.10 3.08 14.50
CA LYS A 85 -26.11 4.55 14.61
C LYS A 85 -24.84 5.03 15.31
N ARG A 86 -24.15 5.97 14.67
CA ARG A 86 -22.92 6.59 15.20
C ARG A 86 -23.29 7.51 16.37
N THR A 87 -22.78 7.21 17.56
CA THR A 87 -23.11 7.95 18.78
C THR A 87 -21.97 8.89 19.19
N GLU A 88 -22.27 9.87 20.05
CA GLU A 88 -21.22 10.78 20.58
C GLU A 88 -20.16 10.06 21.42
N THR A 89 -20.53 8.92 22.03
CA THR A 89 -19.62 8.04 22.76
C THR A 89 -18.50 7.50 21.88
N ASP A 90 -18.79 7.20 20.61
CA ASP A 90 -17.79 6.67 19.67
C ASP A 90 -16.76 7.76 19.34
N MET A 91 -17.14 9.04 19.39
CA MET A 91 -16.21 10.15 19.18
C MET A 91 -15.22 10.28 20.35
N LEU A 92 -15.66 10.00 21.58
CA LEU A 92 -14.80 9.95 22.76
C LEU A 92 -13.84 8.75 22.69
N GLN A 93 -14.30 7.65 22.10
CA GLN A 93 -13.52 6.43 21.91
C GLN A 93 -12.78 6.39 20.56
N ILE A 94 -12.62 7.50 19.85
CA ILE A 94 -12.01 7.50 18.52
C ILE A 94 -10.61 6.84 18.49
N ARG A 95 -9.86 6.96 19.59
CA ARG A 95 -8.54 6.36 19.78
C ARG A 95 -8.56 4.83 19.90
N SER A 96 -9.69 4.21 20.22
CA SER A 96 -9.77 2.74 20.30
C SER A 96 -9.82 2.08 18.92
N PHE A 97 -10.23 2.82 17.87
CA PHE A 97 -10.21 2.32 16.49
C PHE A 97 -8.82 2.45 15.88
N PHE A 98 -8.27 3.66 15.92
CA PHE A 98 -6.94 3.97 15.42
C PHE A 98 -6.23 4.94 16.35
N ALA A 99 -5.05 4.53 16.80
CA ALA A 99 -4.11 5.32 17.58
C ALA A 99 -2.96 5.82 16.68
N GLU A 100 -2.18 6.78 17.18
CA GLU A 100 -0.99 7.26 16.48
C GLU A 100 0.02 6.12 16.29
N GLY A 101 0.55 6.01 15.07
CA GLY A 101 1.49 4.94 14.67
C GLY A 101 0.82 3.75 14.00
N ASP A 102 -0.50 3.57 14.14
CA ASP A 102 -1.22 2.47 13.48
C ASP A 102 -1.11 2.57 11.96
N LEU A 103 -1.03 1.41 11.31
CA LEU A 103 -1.07 1.29 9.86
C LEU A 103 -2.47 0.90 9.40
N VAL A 104 -2.91 1.50 8.29
CA VAL A 104 -4.25 1.32 7.75
C VAL A 104 -4.19 1.15 6.23
N VAL A 105 -4.96 0.20 5.70
CA VAL A 105 -5.28 0.13 4.27
C VAL A 105 -6.55 0.94 4.05
N ALA A 106 -6.51 1.87 3.10
CA ALA A 106 -7.66 2.69 2.75
C ALA A 106 -7.69 2.97 1.25
N GLU A 107 -8.86 3.37 0.78
CA GLU A 107 -9.06 3.82 -0.60
C GLU A 107 -9.30 5.33 -0.64
N VAL A 108 -8.79 6.01 -1.67
CA VAL A 108 -9.02 7.44 -1.88
C VAL A 108 -10.44 7.64 -2.39
N GLN A 109 -11.30 8.20 -1.54
CA GLN A 109 -12.71 8.45 -1.87
C GLN A 109 -12.89 9.66 -2.78
N GLN A 110 -12.21 10.75 -2.42
CA GLN A 110 -12.37 12.06 -3.03
C GLN A 110 -11.13 12.90 -2.78
N LEU A 111 -10.90 13.88 -3.66
CA LEU A 111 -9.88 14.90 -3.51
C LEU A 111 -10.55 16.23 -3.22
N HIS A 112 -10.11 16.94 -2.20
CA HIS A 112 -10.56 18.31 -1.94
C HIS A 112 -9.92 19.27 -2.95
N GLY A 113 -10.48 20.48 -3.09
CA GLY A 113 -9.95 21.50 -4.01
C GLY A 113 -8.48 21.85 -3.78
N ASP A 114 -8.00 21.69 -2.54
CA ASP A 114 -6.61 21.96 -2.14
C ASP A 114 -5.66 20.77 -2.40
N GLY A 115 -6.16 19.66 -2.95
CA GLY A 115 -5.38 18.43 -3.22
C GLY A 115 -5.33 17.44 -2.05
N VAL A 116 -5.93 17.76 -0.90
CA VAL A 116 -6.02 16.84 0.25
C VAL A 116 -6.89 15.63 -0.10
N ALA A 117 -6.33 14.42 -0.02
CA ALA A 117 -7.07 13.18 -0.18
C ALA A 117 -7.95 12.87 1.03
N ALA A 118 -9.23 12.54 0.79
CA ALA A 118 -10.11 11.95 1.78
C ALA A 118 -10.15 10.43 1.59
N LEU A 119 -9.91 9.69 2.67
CA LEU A 119 -9.82 8.24 2.67
C LEU A 119 -11.10 7.61 3.24
N HIS A 120 -11.37 6.37 2.81
CA HIS A 120 -12.40 5.52 3.42
C HIS A 120 -11.94 4.07 3.55
N THR A 121 -12.51 3.35 4.52
CA THR A 121 -12.24 1.93 4.79
C THR A 121 -13.54 1.14 4.80
N ARG A 122 -14.41 1.38 3.80
CA ARG A 122 -15.76 0.78 3.75
C ARG A 122 -15.75 -0.72 3.39
N SER A 123 -14.70 -1.20 2.72
CA SER A 123 -14.55 -2.63 2.44
C SER A 123 -14.09 -3.37 3.69
N LEU A 124 -14.57 -4.59 3.91
CA LEU A 124 -14.14 -5.45 5.03
C LEU A 124 -12.65 -5.82 4.95
N ARG A 125 -12.07 -5.77 3.74
CA ARG A 125 -10.63 -5.98 3.50
C ARG A 125 -9.77 -4.76 3.87
N TYR A 126 -10.38 -3.60 4.12
CA TYR A 126 -9.66 -2.37 4.44
C TYR A 126 -9.78 -2.12 5.93
N GLY A 127 -8.69 -1.77 6.58
CA GLY A 127 -8.68 -1.67 8.02
C GLY A 127 -7.30 -1.55 8.61
N LYS A 128 -7.23 -1.79 9.92
CA LYS A 128 -5.98 -1.81 10.66
C LYS A 128 -5.13 -3.01 10.26
N LEU A 129 -3.85 -2.75 10.01
CA LEU A 129 -2.89 -3.75 9.58
C LEU A 129 -2.19 -4.39 10.78
N ARG A 130 -2.06 -5.73 10.74
CA ARG A 130 -1.44 -6.56 11.78
C ARG A 130 -0.73 -7.77 11.16
N ASN A 131 0.00 -8.52 11.97
CA ASN A 131 0.65 -9.79 11.62
C ASN A 131 1.64 -9.71 10.45
N GLY A 132 2.34 -8.59 10.29
CA GLY A 132 3.13 -8.34 9.09
C GLY A 132 4.23 -7.31 9.22
N VAL A 133 4.82 -6.99 8.08
CA VAL A 133 5.90 -6.02 7.92
C VAL A 133 5.49 -4.93 6.93
N PHE A 134 5.90 -3.70 7.26
CA PHE A 134 5.75 -2.53 6.41
C PHE A 134 7.01 -2.31 5.58
N VAL A 135 6.83 -1.97 4.31
CA VAL A 135 7.91 -1.58 3.40
C VAL A 135 7.50 -0.30 2.68
N ALA A 136 8.34 0.72 2.73
CA ALA A 136 8.19 1.90 1.90
C ALA A 136 9.13 1.79 0.70
N VAL A 137 8.55 1.74 -0.50
CA VAL A 137 9.28 1.76 -1.77
C VAL A 137 9.04 3.08 -2.49
N SER A 138 10.11 3.65 -3.02
CA SER A 138 10.05 4.78 -3.95
C SER A 138 10.88 4.37 -5.16
N GLY A 139 10.30 4.47 -6.35
CA GLY A 139 11.04 4.21 -7.59
C GLY A 139 11.97 5.36 -7.90
N ALA A 140 12.94 5.15 -8.80
CA ALA A 140 13.84 6.23 -9.23
C ALA A 140 13.04 7.41 -9.83
N ARG A 141 11.87 7.10 -10.41
CA ARG A 141 10.91 8.05 -10.99
C ARG A 141 9.76 8.51 -10.06
N GLY A 142 9.80 8.16 -8.78
CA GLY A 142 8.76 8.49 -7.79
C GLY A 142 8.02 7.25 -7.29
N ASN A 143 7.06 6.74 -8.06
CA ASN A 143 6.24 5.57 -7.70
C ASN A 143 6.71 4.32 -8.47
N ALA A 144 7.25 3.34 -7.76
CA ALA A 144 7.59 2.02 -8.33
C ALA A 144 6.37 1.11 -8.46
N VAL A 145 5.35 1.30 -7.61
CA VAL A 145 4.11 0.52 -7.61
C VAL A 145 3.22 0.99 -8.75
N VAL A 146 2.85 0.06 -9.61
CA VAL A 146 1.96 0.31 -10.74
C VAL A 146 0.53 0.02 -10.32
N ARG A 147 -0.39 0.93 -10.69
CA ARG A 147 -1.82 0.70 -10.53
C ARG A 147 -2.25 -0.48 -11.42
N SER A 148 -2.61 -1.58 -10.78
CA SER A 148 -3.00 -2.85 -11.40
C SER A 148 -4.41 -3.24 -10.98
N LYS A 149 -5.03 -4.19 -11.71
CA LYS A 149 -6.40 -4.67 -11.43
C LYS A 149 -6.55 -5.21 -10.00
N ARG A 150 -5.48 -5.81 -9.47
CA ARG A 150 -5.37 -6.29 -8.10
C ARG A 150 -4.15 -5.63 -7.47
N GLN A 151 -4.39 -4.94 -6.36
CA GLN A 151 -3.35 -4.37 -5.50
C GLN A 151 -3.23 -5.16 -4.18
N LEU A 152 -4.19 -6.04 -3.92
CA LEU A 152 -4.26 -6.91 -2.76
C LEU A 152 -4.55 -8.31 -3.28
N TRP A 153 -3.70 -9.27 -2.92
CA TRP A 153 -3.86 -10.68 -3.24
C TRP A 153 -3.25 -11.56 -2.14
N THR A 154 -3.67 -12.82 -2.14
CA THR A 154 -3.21 -13.84 -1.21
C THR A 154 -2.35 -14.85 -1.95
N VAL A 155 -1.24 -15.24 -1.34
CA VAL A 155 -0.38 -16.34 -1.75
C VAL A 155 -0.74 -17.53 -0.86
N ASP A 156 -1.52 -18.45 -1.41
CA ASP A 156 -2.11 -19.57 -0.66
C ASP A 156 -1.10 -20.65 -0.28
N ASP A 157 -0.08 -20.87 -1.11
CA ASP A 157 0.96 -21.89 -0.90
C ASP A 157 2.37 -21.29 -1.04
N PRO A 158 2.88 -20.55 -0.04
CA PRO A 158 4.26 -20.09 -0.03
C PRO A 158 5.23 -21.25 0.26
N ALA A 159 6.51 -21.03 -0.02
CA ALA A 159 7.53 -22.06 0.09
C ALA A 159 7.80 -22.43 1.56
N HIS A 160 8.54 -23.52 1.77
CA HIS A 160 8.98 -23.98 3.09
C HIS A 160 7.85 -24.26 4.10
N GLY A 161 6.64 -24.55 3.61
CA GLY A 161 5.48 -24.87 4.45
C GLY A 161 4.94 -23.70 5.26
N ALA A 162 5.19 -22.47 4.80
CA ALA A 162 4.66 -21.26 5.42
C ALA A 162 3.13 -21.19 5.30
N ALA A 163 2.49 -20.50 6.25
CA ALA A 163 1.08 -20.20 6.20
C ALA A 163 0.77 -19.20 5.05
N PRO A 164 -0.49 -19.12 4.58
CA PRO A 164 -0.87 -18.18 3.53
C PRO A 164 -0.50 -16.73 3.87
N ILE A 165 0.05 -16.01 2.90
CA ILE A 165 0.53 -14.62 3.04
C ILE A 165 -0.37 -13.70 2.21
N GLU A 166 -0.81 -12.58 2.79
CA GLU A 166 -1.50 -11.52 2.06
C GLU A 166 -0.54 -10.36 1.80
N ILE A 167 -0.50 -9.89 0.55
CA ILE A 167 0.33 -8.78 0.10
C ILE A 167 -0.59 -7.65 -0.32
N THR A 168 -0.37 -6.46 0.25
CA THR A 168 -1.03 -5.22 -0.14
C THR A 168 -0.01 -4.25 -0.69
N LEU A 169 -0.11 -3.95 -1.98
CA LEU A 169 0.64 -2.90 -2.65
C LEU A 169 -0.18 -1.61 -2.66
N GLY A 170 0.25 -0.61 -1.88
CA GLY A 170 -0.30 0.73 -2.00
C GLY A 170 0.29 1.45 -3.21
N VAL A 171 -0.56 2.08 -4.02
CA VAL A 171 -0.15 2.88 -5.20
C VAL A 171 0.79 4.03 -4.78
N ASN A 172 0.73 4.43 -3.51
CA ASN A 172 1.61 5.41 -2.89
C ASN A 172 3.02 4.91 -2.56
N GLY A 173 3.35 3.66 -2.90
CA GLY A 173 4.64 3.03 -2.59
C GLY A 173 4.73 2.47 -1.18
N TYR A 174 3.66 2.52 -0.39
CA TYR A 174 3.60 1.86 0.91
C TYR A 174 3.05 0.44 0.73
N VAL A 175 3.83 -0.55 1.14
CA VAL A 175 3.54 -1.97 0.98
C VAL A 175 3.40 -2.60 2.35
N TRP A 176 2.44 -3.52 2.47
CA TRP A 176 2.24 -4.34 3.65
C TRP A 176 2.24 -5.82 3.26
N ILE A 177 2.98 -6.63 4.00
CA ILE A 177 3.08 -8.07 3.80
C ILE A 177 2.76 -8.72 5.14
N CYS A 178 1.71 -9.53 5.21
CA CYS A 178 1.31 -10.18 6.47
C CYS A 178 0.91 -11.63 6.29
N LYS A 179 0.99 -12.39 7.38
CA LYS A 179 0.30 -13.67 7.47
C LYS A 179 -1.21 -13.43 7.36
N LEU A 180 -1.88 -14.17 6.49
CA LEU A 180 -3.34 -14.14 6.40
C LEU A 180 -3.90 -14.56 7.75
N ALA A 181 -4.62 -13.66 8.40
CA ALA A 181 -5.35 -14.02 9.61
C ALA A 181 -6.39 -15.07 9.27
N GLU A 182 -6.43 -16.17 10.02
CA GLU A 182 -7.52 -17.14 9.92
C GLU A 182 -8.84 -16.37 10.09
N ARG A 183 -9.66 -16.41 9.05
CA ARG A 183 -11.03 -15.94 9.17
C ARG A 183 -11.69 -16.93 10.11
N LEU A 184 -11.84 -16.53 11.38
CA LEU A 184 -12.70 -17.24 12.31
C LEU A 184 -14.07 -17.31 11.64
N GLU A 185 -14.44 -18.50 11.17
CA GLU A 185 -15.81 -18.81 10.80
C GLU A 185 -16.70 -18.32 11.95
N PRO A 186 -17.72 -17.49 11.67
CA PRO A 186 -18.56 -16.98 12.73
C PRO A 186 -19.15 -18.16 13.49
N ALA A 187 -19.01 -18.16 14.82
CA ALA A 187 -19.66 -19.14 15.67
C ALA A 187 -21.16 -19.17 15.35
N ASP A 188 -21.75 -20.38 15.33
CA ASP A 188 -23.16 -20.61 15.02
C ASP A 188 -24.06 -19.59 15.75
N GLY A 189 -24.69 -18.69 14.97
CA GLY A 189 -25.62 -17.68 15.46
C GLY A 189 -25.11 -16.23 15.49
N VAL A 190 -23.82 -15.96 15.23
CA VAL A 190 -23.30 -14.60 15.04
C VAL A 190 -23.31 -14.26 13.55
N ARG A 191 -23.87 -13.11 13.16
CA ARG A 191 -23.79 -12.67 11.75
C ARG A 191 -22.31 -12.50 11.38
N PRO A 192 -21.85 -12.96 10.20
CA PRO A 192 -20.45 -12.83 9.78
C PRO A 192 -19.90 -11.41 9.93
N ASP A 193 -20.76 -10.41 9.69
CA ASP A 193 -20.42 -8.99 9.80
C ASP A 193 -20.09 -8.52 11.23
N ASP A 194 -20.61 -9.17 12.27
CA ASP A 194 -20.44 -8.74 13.67
C ASP A 194 -19.20 -9.36 14.34
N ALA A 195 -18.86 -10.62 14.01
CA ALA A 195 -17.68 -11.32 14.54
C ALA A 195 -16.36 -10.78 13.98
N VAL A 196 -16.34 -10.44 12.68
CA VAL A 196 -15.19 -9.84 12.00
C VAL A 196 -14.87 -8.44 12.56
N SER A 197 -15.88 -7.77 13.13
CA SER A 197 -15.77 -6.37 13.49
C SER A 197 -15.09 -6.08 14.82
N SER A 198 -15.03 -7.05 15.75
CA SER A 198 -14.35 -6.86 17.05
C SER A 198 -12.83 -6.95 16.93
N ASN A 199 -12.32 -7.85 16.09
CA ASN A 199 -10.88 -8.04 15.89
C ASN A 199 -10.28 -7.07 14.85
N HIS A 200 -11.13 -6.36 14.10
CA HIS A 200 -10.72 -5.44 13.03
C HIS A 200 -9.88 -4.24 13.51
N TYR A 201 -10.03 -3.84 14.77
CA TYR A 201 -9.31 -2.71 15.38
C TYR A 201 -8.30 -3.13 16.45
N SER A 202 -8.11 -4.44 16.65
CA SER A 202 -7.12 -4.96 17.58
C SER A 202 -5.71 -4.62 17.12
N SER A 203 -4.85 -4.25 18.08
CA SER A 203 -3.41 -4.04 17.84
C SER A 203 -2.58 -5.28 18.16
N GLN A 204 -3.23 -6.37 18.60
CA GLN A 204 -2.55 -7.59 19.00
C GLN A 204 -2.28 -8.46 17.79
N ASN A 205 -1.01 -8.84 17.63
CA ASN A 205 -0.58 -9.75 16.59
C ASN A 205 -0.77 -11.20 17.03
N ASP A 206 -1.13 -12.06 16.09
CA ASP A 206 -1.20 -13.50 16.27
C ASP A 206 0.21 -14.09 16.24
N ALA A 207 0.38 -15.31 16.75
CA ALA A 207 1.65 -16.03 16.64
C ALA A 207 1.95 -16.36 15.17
N ILE A 208 3.18 -16.01 14.75
CA ILE A 208 3.70 -16.30 13.41
C ILE A 208 4.88 -17.25 13.58
N ASP A 209 4.84 -18.37 12.87
CA ASP A 209 5.92 -19.34 12.83
C ASP A 209 7.12 -18.81 12.04
N VAL A 210 8.30 -19.37 12.30
CA VAL A 210 9.57 -18.90 11.72
C VAL A 210 9.57 -19.07 10.20
N ALA A 211 8.95 -20.12 9.66
CA ALA A 211 8.87 -20.34 8.21
C ALA A 211 8.07 -19.20 7.54
N THR A 212 6.88 -18.88 8.06
CA THR A 212 6.09 -17.74 7.56
C THR A 212 6.82 -16.41 7.71
N MET A 213 7.53 -16.16 8.82
CA MET A 213 8.34 -14.94 8.98
C MET A 213 9.45 -14.83 7.92
N ARG A 214 10.11 -15.96 7.59
CA ARG A 214 11.14 -15.99 6.54
C ARG A 214 10.56 -15.68 5.17
N GLU A 215 9.40 -16.24 4.83
CA GLU A 215 8.76 -15.94 3.54
C GLU A 215 8.27 -14.49 3.43
N ILE A 216 7.73 -13.93 4.51
CA ILE A 216 7.40 -12.50 4.60
C ILE A 216 8.68 -11.65 4.35
N ALA A 217 9.81 -12.06 4.92
CA ALA A 217 11.10 -11.39 4.71
C ALA A 217 11.63 -11.57 3.28
N ARG A 218 11.39 -12.72 2.63
CA ARG A 218 11.73 -12.96 1.22
C ARG A 218 10.95 -12.02 0.31
N PHE A 219 9.63 -11.93 0.46
CA PHE A 219 8.80 -10.97 -0.28
C PHE A 219 9.27 -9.53 -0.09
N ARG A 220 9.58 -9.13 1.14
CA ARG A 220 10.14 -7.81 1.43
C ARG A 220 11.43 -7.57 0.64
N SER A 221 12.34 -8.54 0.62
CA SER A 221 13.64 -8.39 -0.03
C SER A 221 13.53 -8.35 -1.55
N VAL A 222 12.63 -9.15 -2.12
CA VAL A 222 12.28 -9.12 -3.55
C VAL A 222 11.72 -7.76 -3.95
N ILE A 223 10.76 -7.23 -3.20
CA ILE A 223 10.13 -5.93 -3.49
C ILE A 223 11.15 -4.79 -3.41
N LEU A 224 12.07 -4.84 -2.45
CA LEU A 224 13.16 -3.86 -2.35
C LEU A 224 14.13 -3.96 -3.54
N ALA A 225 14.50 -5.17 -3.96
CA ALA A 225 15.39 -5.38 -5.11
C ALA A 225 14.75 -4.87 -6.42
N LEU A 226 13.45 -5.17 -6.64
CA LEU A 226 12.71 -4.65 -7.79
C LEU A 226 12.69 -3.11 -7.79
N ALA A 227 12.46 -2.49 -6.62
CA ALA A 227 12.46 -1.04 -6.49
C ALA A 227 13.84 -0.41 -6.75
N GLU A 228 14.92 -1.02 -6.26
CA GLU A 228 16.30 -0.54 -6.43
C GLU A 228 16.72 -0.53 -7.91
N HIS A 229 16.22 -1.49 -8.69
CA HIS A 229 16.51 -1.62 -10.11
C HIS A 229 15.48 -0.94 -11.04
N ASP A 230 14.65 -0.04 -10.50
CA ASP A 230 13.61 0.73 -11.22
C ASP A 230 12.63 -0.17 -12.02
N GLN A 231 12.38 -1.39 -11.52
CA GLN A 231 11.41 -2.30 -12.09
C GLN A 231 10.00 -1.97 -11.64
N ARG A 232 9.03 -2.32 -12.49
CA ARG A 232 7.61 -2.13 -12.19
C ARG A 232 7.19 -3.13 -11.11
N ILE A 233 6.49 -2.65 -10.08
CA ILE A 233 5.98 -3.50 -9.00
C ILE A 233 4.48 -3.70 -9.21
N ASP A 234 4.10 -4.91 -9.60
CA ASP A 234 2.73 -5.41 -9.70
C ASP A 234 2.66 -6.90 -9.24
N GLU A 235 1.45 -7.45 -9.15
CA GLU A 235 1.21 -8.84 -8.71
C GLU A 235 2.04 -9.86 -9.51
N ASP A 236 2.03 -9.74 -10.84
CA ASP A 236 2.72 -10.68 -11.74
C ASP A 236 4.24 -10.63 -11.56
N THR A 237 4.81 -9.42 -11.47
CA THR A 237 6.26 -9.22 -11.32
C THR A 237 6.73 -9.69 -9.94
N VAL A 238 5.99 -9.36 -8.88
CA VAL A 238 6.33 -9.80 -7.51
C VAL A 238 6.23 -11.32 -7.38
N THR A 239 5.20 -11.94 -7.94
CA THR A 239 5.00 -13.40 -7.87
C THR A 239 6.11 -14.14 -8.62
N LYS A 240 6.44 -13.72 -9.85
CA LYS A 240 7.56 -14.29 -10.61
C LYS A 240 8.89 -14.13 -9.88
N ALA A 241 9.18 -12.91 -9.41
CA ALA A 241 10.41 -12.62 -8.68
C ALA A 241 10.51 -13.41 -7.37
N TYR A 242 9.38 -13.68 -6.71
CA TYR A 242 9.36 -14.53 -5.54
C TYR A 242 9.74 -15.98 -5.85
N HIS A 243 9.20 -16.59 -6.91
CA HIS A 243 9.59 -17.95 -7.30
C HIS A 243 11.07 -18.04 -7.65
N GLU A 244 11.59 -17.10 -8.43
CA GLU A 244 13.03 -17.01 -8.73
C GLU A 244 13.87 -16.81 -7.45
N ALA A 245 13.39 -16.01 -6.50
CA ALA A 245 14.05 -15.82 -5.21
C ALA A 245 14.08 -17.08 -4.34
N VAL A 246 13.07 -17.94 -4.44
CA VAL A 246 13.04 -19.25 -3.75
C VAL A 246 14.10 -20.16 -4.36
N ASP A 247 14.17 -20.23 -5.69
CA ASP A 247 15.15 -21.07 -6.40
C ASP A 247 16.59 -20.59 -6.14
N MET A 248 16.84 -19.28 -6.18
CA MET A 248 18.13 -18.68 -5.83
C MET A 248 18.48 -18.83 -4.34
N GLY A 249 17.48 -18.99 -3.48
CA GLY A 249 17.66 -19.29 -2.05
C GLY A 249 18.20 -20.70 -1.86
N ALA A 250 17.63 -21.67 -2.58
CA ALA A 250 18.03 -23.08 -2.54
C ALA A 250 19.47 -23.34 -3.03
N GLU A 251 20.05 -22.42 -3.82
CA GLU A 251 21.47 -22.48 -4.21
C GLU A 251 22.44 -22.23 -3.04
N THR A 252 21.96 -21.59 -1.98
CA THR A 252 22.79 -21.21 -0.81
C THR A 252 22.43 -22.08 0.39
N PRO A 253 23.43 -22.52 1.20
CA PRO A 253 23.17 -23.38 2.36
C PRO A 253 22.35 -22.69 3.45
N ASP A 254 22.40 -21.36 3.53
CA ASP A 254 21.70 -20.55 4.52
C ASP A 254 20.35 -19.99 4.03
N ASP A 255 19.97 -20.31 2.78
CA ASP A 255 18.79 -19.75 2.11
C ASP A 255 18.79 -18.21 2.26
N ASP A 256 19.83 -17.57 1.71
CA ASP A 256 20.08 -16.16 1.93
C ASP A 256 19.01 -15.30 1.26
N LEU A 257 18.33 -14.50 2.08
CA LEU A 257 17.22 -13.62 1.70
C LEU A 257 17.70 -12.26 1.17
N TYR A 258 18.98 -11.93 1.32
CA TYR A 258 19.52 -10.64 0.91
C TYR A 258 19.81 -10.57 -0.59
N PHE A 259 19.06 -9.69 -1.29
CA PHE A 259 19.21 -9.46 -2.73
C PHE A 259 20.04 -8.22 -3.08
N GLY A 260 21.02 -7.83 -2.25
CA GLY A 260 21.89 -6.71 -2.59
C GLY A 260 22.91 -7.01 -3.69
N GLY A 261 23.33 -5.97 -4.39
CA GLY A 261 24.42 -6.04 -5.37
C GLY A 261 24.10 -6.95 -6.57
N ASP A 262 24.99 -7.90 -6.87
CA ASP A 262 24.88 -8.74 -8.07
C ASP A 262 23.75 -9.78 -7.99
N ARG A 263 23.30 -10.17 -6.79
CA ARG A 263 22.13 -11.07 -6.65
C ARG A 263 20.85 -10.37 -7.05
N GLY A 264 20.64 -9.12 -6.65
CA GLY A 264 19.50 -8.30 -7.06
C GLY A 264 19.45 -8.09 -8.57
N ARG A 265 20.61 -7.82 -9.19
CA ARG A 265 20.71 -7.71 -10.66
C ARG A 265 20.31 -9.00 -11.36
N ARG A 266 20.77 -10.16 -10.87
CA ARG A 266 20.41 -11.47 -11.42
C ARG A 266 18.93 -11.75 -11.29
N LEU A 267 18.34 -11.48 -10.12
CA LEU A 267 16.91 -11.62 -9.89
C LEU A 267 16.11 -10.77 -10.89
N VAL A 268 16.49 -9.50 -11.05
CA VAL A 268 15.80 -8.58 -11.97
C VAL A 268 15.97 -9.00 -13.44
N ALA A 269 17.14 -9.50 -13.83
CA ALA A 269 17.37 -10.01 -15.18
C ALA A 269 16.48 -11.22 -15.49
N ALA A 270 16.37 -12.17 -14.56
CA ALA A 270 15.51 -13.34 -14.69
C ALA A 270 14.03 -12.95 -14.86
N VAL A 271 13.56 -11.96 -14.09
CA VAL A 271 12.17 -11.49 -14.14
C VAL A 271 11.86 -10.65 -15.37
N SER A 272 12.85 -9.90 -15.88
CA SER A 272 12.70 -9.03 -17.05
C SER A 272 12.83 -9.77 -18.38
N GLY A 273 13.28 -11.02 -18.37
CA GLY A 273 13.44 -11.86 -19.58
C GLY A 273 14.55 -11.38 -20.51
N SER A 274 15.59 -10.72 -19.98
CA SER A 274 16.74 -10.16 -20.72
C SER A 274 18.06 -10.72 -20.24
#